data_AF-A0A7W2LZV9-F1
#
_entry.id   AF-A0A7W2LZV9-F1
#
_cell.length_a   1.000
_cell.length_b   1.000
_cell.length_c   1.000
_cell.angle_alpha   90.00
_cell.angle_beta   90.00
_cell.angle_gamma   90.00
#
_symmetry.space_group_name_H-M   'P 1'
#
loop_
_entity.id
_entity.type
_entity.pdbx_description
1 polymer ?
#
loop_
_entity_poly.entity_id
_entity_poly.type
_entity_poly.pdbx_seq_one_letter_code
_entity_poly.pdbx_strand_id
1 'polypeptide(L)'
;MTLIRLKVAEKLAKIARKPDHSPRTMLILTQRMVRISLARLAEIRAERRVFRREAAKLQGYPFTQQQMDRLLEKSRTHRDDDVRDIKRGLIGMGYHLIKDTDNSYDAIGFDCLCDLLSINPVHRPAIQNDERGLAGLIYVARLENSPSPQSEGWGEGGPLFEACFMAMVDWIKTAPEGDLPDLFGPGSPFAGVEVVQVNPWTDSTGPSSETLQ
;
A
#
# COMPACT_ATOMS: atom_id res chain seq x y z
N MET A 1 -15.75 -16.83 5.99
CA MET A 1 -15.55 -15.95 4.81
C MET A 1 -14.20 -16.14 4.10
N THR A 2 -13.11 -16.43 4.81
CA THR A 2 -11.74 -16.57 4.25
C THR A 2 -11.60 -17.62 3.14
N LEU A 3 -12.23 -18.78 3.29
CA LEU A 3 -12.24 -19.84 2.27
C LEU A 3 -12.88 -19.41 0.94
N ILE A 4 -13.91 -18.56 0.99
CA ILE A 4 -14.58 -18.06 -0.22
C ILE A 4 -13.66 -17.09 -0.96
N ARG A 5 -12.98 -16.19 -0.24
CA ARG A 5 -12.03 -15.23 -0.83
C ARG A 5 -10.85 -15.92 -1.51
N LEU A 6 -10.29 -16.97 -0.91
CA LEU A 6 -9.23 -17.79 -1.50
C LEU A 6 -9.67 -18.48 -2.79
N LYS A 7 -10.83 -19.15 -2.79
CA LYS A 7 -11.38 -19.78 -4.00
C LYS A 7 -11.64 -18.77 -5.12
N VAL A 8 -12.06 -17.54 -4.78
CA VAL A 8 -12.23 -16.46 -5.75
C VAL A 8 -10.89 -16.01 -6.31
N ALA A 9 -9.86 -15.81 -5.47
CA ALA A 9 -8.52 -15.45 -5.92
C ALA A 9 -7.93 -16.50 -6.88
N GLU A 10 -8.04 -17.79 -6.55
CA GLU A 10 -7.59 -18.87 -7.43
C GLU A 10 -8.30 -18.86 -8.79
N LYS A 11 -9.62 -18.66 -8.80
CA LYS A 11 -10.39 -18.55 -10.05
C LYS A 11 -9.97 -17.33 -10.86
N LEU A 12 -9.79 -16.18 -10.23
CA LEU A 12 -9.33 -14.96 -10.90
C LEU A 12 -7.93 -15.14 -11.49
N ALA A 13 -7.01 -15.80 -10.76
CA ALA A 13 -5.69 -16.12 -11.28
C ALA A 13 -5.76 -17.06 -12.49
N LYS A 14 -6.66 -18.06 -12.48
CA LYS A 14 -6.89 -18.92 -13.65
C LYS A 14 -7.46 -18.16 -14.84
N ILE A 15 -8.34 -17.19 -14.61
CA ILE A 15 -8.88 -16.34 -15.67
C ILE A 15 -7.76 -15.49 -16.25
N ALA A 16 -7.03 -14.74 -15.41
CA ALA A 16 -5.95 -13.85 -15.84
C ALA A 16 -4.82 -14.54 -16.62
N ARG A 17 -4.60 -15.85 -16.40
CA ARG A 17 -3.61 -16.64 -17.15
C ARG A 17 -4.03 -17.04 -18.56
N LYS A 18 -5.32 -16.89 -18.92
CA LYS A 18 -5.75 -17.14 -20.30
C LYS A 18 -5.21 -16.03 -21.20
N PRO A 19 -4.80 -16.34 -22.44
CA PRO A 19 -4.42 -15.31 -23.39
C PRO A 19 -5.64 -14.45 -23.77
N ASP A 20 -5.36 -13.28 -24.36
CA ASP A 20 -6.33 -12.43 -25.07
C ASP A 20 -7.38 -11.70 -24.21
N HIS A 21 -7.04 -11.31 -22.98
CA HIS A 21 -7.89 -10.39 -22.23
C HIS A 21 -7.75 -8.97 -22.74
N SER A 22 -8.89 -8.26 -22.83
CA SER A 22 -8.84 -6.81 -23.04
C SER A 22 -8.14 -6.11 -21.86
N PRO A 23 -7.45 -4.98 -22.08
CA PRO A 23 -6.86 -4.19 -21.00
C PRO A 23 -7.88 -3.82 -19.91
N ARG A 24 -9.12 -3.52 -20.31
CA ARG A 24 -10.24 -3.29 -19.38
C ARG A 24 -10.51 -4.49 -18.48
N THR A 25 -10.56 -5.69 -19.05
CA THR A 25 -10.75 -6.93 -18.29
C THR A 25 -9.60 -7.14 -17.31
N MET A 26 -8.36 -6.94 -17.76
CA MET A 26 -7.18 -7.08 -16.90
C MET A 26 -7.20 -6.09 -15.74
N LEU A 27 -7.54 -4.83 -15.97
CA LEU A 27 -7.66 -3.83 -14.90
C LEU A 27 -8.71 -4.23 -13.85
N ILE A 28 -9.88 -4.72 -14.29
CA ILE A 28 -10.94 -5.21 -13.38
C ILE A 28 -10.44 -6.41 -12.55
N LEU A 29 -9.73 -7.35 -13.18
CA LEU A 29 -9.15 -8.51 -12.49
C LEU A 29 -8.11 -8.07 -11.46
N THR A 30 -7.24 -7.13 -11.82
CA THR A 30 -6.22 -6.54 -10.94
C THR A 30 -6.86 -5.85 -9.74
N GLN A 31 -7.84 -4.97 -9.95
CA GLN A 31 -8.61 -4.32 -8.88
C GLN A 31 -9.19 -5.34 -7.89
N ARG A 32 -9.79 -6.40 -8.42
CA ARG A 32 -10.42 -7.43 -7.59
C ARG A 32 -9.39 -8.24 -6.81
N MET A 33 -8.27 -8.59 -7.44
CA MET A 33 -7.17 -9.31 -6.78
C MET A 33 -6.56 -8.48 -5.66
N VAL A 34 -6.28 -7.19 -5.91
CA VAL A 34 -5.74 -6.26 -4.92
C VAL A 34 -6.67 -6.15 -3.72
N ARG A 35 -7.97 -5.95 -3.93
CA ARG A 35 -8.97 -5.90 -2.83
C ARG A 35 -9.00 -7.18 -2.00
N ILE A 36 -8.98 -8.35 -2.63
CA ILE A 36 -8.97 -9.63 -1.93
C ILE A 36 -7.69 -9.80 -1.11
N SER A 37 -6.54 -9.46 -1.69
CA SER A 37 -5.23 -9.54 -1.05
C SER A 37 -5.13 -8.60 0.17
N LEU A 38 -5.54 -7.35 0.04
CA LEU A 38 -5.55 -6.38 1.14
C LEU A 38 -6.50 -6.81 2.26
N ALA A 39 -7.69 -7.30 1.91
CA ALA A 39 -8.63 -7.83 2.88
C ALA A 39 -8.04 -9.04 3.62
N ARG A 40 -7.27 -9.89 2.94
CA ARG A 40 -6.57 -11.01 3.56
C ARG A 40 -5.45 -10.55 4.49
N LEU A 41 -4.65 -9.55 4.12
CA LEU A 41 -3.68 -8.94 5.03
C LEU A 41 -4.35 -8.36 6.28
N ALA A 42 -5.51 -7.70 6.13
CA ALA A 42 -6.27 -7.17 7.26
C ALA A 42 -6.77 -8.27 8.21
N GLU A 43 -7.24 -9.40 7.67
CA GLU A 43 -7.59 -10.59 8.45
C GLU A 43 -6.39 -11.12 9.25
N ILE A 44 -5.23 -11.32 8.59
CA ILE A 44 -4.02 -11.81 9.27
C ILE A 44 -3.56 -10.83 10.36
N ARG A 45 -3.63 -9.52 10.10
CA ARG A 45 -3.35 -8.48 11.11
C ARG A 45 -4.30 -8.58 12.30
N ALA A 46 -5.58 -8.86 12.07
CA ALA A 46 -6.56 -9.08 13.14
C ALA A 46 -6.24 -10.34 13.95
N GLU A 47 -5.90 -11.45 13.29
CA GLU A 47 -5.45 -12.70 13.95
C GLU A 47 -4.21 -12.43 14.83
N ARG A 48 -3.20 -11.73 14.32
CA ARG A 48 -1.99 -11.34 15.09
C ARG A 48 -2.30 -10.42 16.27
N ARG A 49 -3.31 -9.56 16.15
CA ARG A 49 -3.74 -8.69 17.27
C ARG A 49 -4.35 -9.48 18.42
N VAL A 50 -4.97 -10.63 18.17
CA VAL A 50 -5.51 -11.50 19.23
C VAL A 50 -4.37 -11.97 20.13
N PHE A 51 -3.28 -12.49 19.56
CA PHE A 51 -2.12 -12.93 20.36
C PHE A 51 -1.48 -11.79 21.16
N ARG A 52 -1.39 -10.58 20.59
CA ARG A 52 -0.91 -9.40 21.32
C ARG A 52 -1.82 -9.02 22.50
N ARG A 53 -3.14 -9.10 22.30
CA ARG A 53 -4.12 -8.85 23.38
C ARG A 53 -4.06 -9.92 24.46
N GLU A 54 -3.86 -11.18 24.09
CA GLU A 54 -3.68 -12.28 25.05
C GLU A 54 -2.39 -12.10 25.85
N ALA A 55 -1.28 -11.72 25.20
CA ALA A 55 -0.03 -11.42 25.89
C ALA A 55 -0.19 -10.25 26.88
N ALA A 56 -0.89 -9.19 26.48
CA ALA A 56 -1.15 -8.04 27.33
C ALA A 56 -1.95 -8.40 28.59
N LYS A 57 -2.88 -9.37 28.51
CA LYS A 57 -3.64 -9.85 29.68
C LYS A 57 -2.77 -10.56 30.72
N LEU A 58 -1.61 -11.10 30.33
CA LEU A 58 -0.70 -11.79 31.23
C LEU A 58 0.29 -10.83 31.91
N GLN A 59 0.32 -9.56 31.50
CA GLN A 59 1.19 -8.55 32.07
C GLN A 59 0.83 -8.31 33.54
N GLY A 60 1.82 -8.40 34.43
CA GLY A 60 1.65 -8.20 35.87
C GLY A 60 1.29 -9.46 36.67
N TYR A 61 1.05 -10.60 36.02
CA TYR A 61 0.89 -11.88 36.72
C TYR A 61 2.26 -12.53 37.02
N PRO A 62 2.47 -13.12 38.22
CA PRO A 62 3.70 -13.84 38.53
C PRO A 62 3.90 -15.06 37.61
N PHE A 63 5.14 -15.34 37.23
CA PHE A 63 5.55 -16.54 36.47
C PHE A 63 4.94 -16.69 35.05
N THR A 64 4.37 -15.62 34.45
CA THR A 64 3.77 -15.67 33.11
C THR A 64 4.69 -15.22 31.97
N GLN A 65 5.92 -14.77 32.28
CA GLN A 65 6.85 -14.20 31.28
C GLN A 65 7.07 -15.12 30.08
N GLN A 66 7.36 -16.40 30.30
CA GLN A 66 7.58 -17.35 29.22
C GLN A 66 6.34 -17.51 28.31
N GLN A 67 5.14 -17.44 28.89
CA GLN A 67 3.89 -17.53 28.13
C GLN A 67 3.62 -16.25 27.34
N MET A 68 3.93 -15.09 27.92
CA MET A 68 3.89 -13.79 27.23
C MET A 68 4.81 -13.80 26.01
N ASP A 69 6.06 -14.23 26.18
CA ASP A 69 7.06 -14.24 25.10
C ASP A 69 6.61 -15.15 23.95
N ARG A 70 6.04 -16.34 24.27
CA ARG A 70 5.47 -17.24 23.26
C ARG A 70 4.31 -16.60 22.48
N LEU A 71 3.44 -15.85 23.14
CA LEU A 71 2.32 -15.17 22.48
C LEU A 71 2.79 -14.00 21.62
N LEU A 72 3.79 -13.24 22.09
CA LEU A 72 4.41 -12.16 21.31
C LEU A 72 5.12 -12.71 20.08
N GLU A 73 5.86 -13.79 20.22
CA GLU A 73 6.53 -14.45 19.09
C GLU A 73 5.51 -14.98 18.08
N LYS A 74 4.45 -15.66 18.56
CA LYS A 74 3.34 -16.09 17.70
C LYS A 74 2.68 -14.91 16.99
N SER A 75 2.54 -13.75 17.66
CA SER A 75 1.99 -12.56 17.02
C SER A 75 2.85 -11.99 15.89
N ARG A 76 4.18 -12.22 15.95
CA ARG A 76 5.13 -11.80 14.93
C ARG A 76 5.12 -12.76 13.76
N THR A 77 5.17 -14.06 14.04
CA THR A 77 5.41 -15.11 13.03
C THR A 77 4.16 -15.72 12.42
N HIS A 78 2.99 -15.50 13.02
CA HIS A 78 1.74 -16.12 12.56
C HIS A 78 1.42 -15.78 11.11
N ARG A 79 1.45 -16.80 10.24
CA ARG A 79 1.23 -16.71 8.79
C ARG A 79 2.21 -15.79 8.07
N ASP A 80 3.49 -15.77 8.49
CA ASP A 80 4.51 -14.98 7.81
C ASP A 80 4.65 -15.33 6.31
N ASP A 81 4.58 -16.61 5.97
CA ASP A 81 4.64 -17.06 4.57
C ASP A 81 3.46 -16.50 3.75
N ASP A 82 2.21 -16.60 4.26
CA ASP A 82 1.04 -16.01 3.61
C ASP A 82 1.23 -14.50 3.39
N VAL A 83 1.72 -13.77 4.40
CA VAL A 83 1.93 -12.32 4.32
C VAL A 83 2.99 -11.98 3.28
N ARG A 84 4.09 -12.75 3.24
CA ARG A 84 5.17 -12.57 2.27
C ARG A 84 4.66 -12.77 0.85
N ASP A 85 3.92 -13.85 0.59
CA ASP A 85 3.42 -14.18 -0.73
C ASP A 85 2.36 -13.18 -1.21
N ILE A 86 1.45 -12.77 -0.32
CA ILE A 86 0.44 -11.76 -0.64
C ILE A 86 1.10 -10.41 -0.95
N LYS A 87 2.09 -9.98 -0.15
CA LYS A 87 2.83 -8.74 -0.40
C LYS A 87 3.56 -8.79 -1.74
N ARG A 88 4.24 -9.89 -2.05
CA ARG A 88 4.92 -10.07 -3.35
C ARG A 88 3.95 -9.92 -4.52
N GLY A 89 2.75 -10.49 -4.42
CA GLY A 89 1.70 -10.32 -5.42
C GLY A 89 1.21 -8.88 -5.54
N LEU A 90 0.97 -8.19 -4.42
CA LEU A 90 0.57 -6.78 -4.40
C LEU A 90 1.64 -5.87 -5.00
N ILE A 91 2.92 -6.09 -4.67
CA ILE A 91 4.06 -5.36 -5.22
C ILE A 91 4.14 -5.55 -6.74
N GLY A 92 4.01 -6.79 -7.23
CA GLY A 92 4.00 -7.06 -8.67
C GLY A 92 2.87 -6.33 -9.41
N MET A 93 1.66 -6.34 -8.85
CA MET A 93 0.53 -5.58 -9.40
C MET A 93 0.75 -4.07 -9.31
N GLY A 94 1.34 -3.58 -8.23
CA GLY A 94 1.69 -2.15 -8.07
C GLY A 94 2.69 -1.68 -9.12
N TYR A 95 3.76 -2.43 -9.37
CA TYR A 95 4.72 -2.12 -10.44
C TYR A 95 4.05 -2.09 -11.82
N HIS A 96 3.17 -3.06 -12.08
CA HIS A 96 2.42 -3.13 -13.31
C HIS A 96 1.54 -1.90 -13.55
N LEU A 97 0.86 -1.41 -12.51
CA LEU A 97 0.02 -0.21 -12.54
C LEU A 97 0.85 1.08 -12.68
N ILE A 98 1.97 1.18 -11.95
CA ILE A 98 2.84 2.37 -12.00
C ILE A 98 3.47 2.52 -13.38
N LYS A 99 3.95 1.42 -13.97
CA LYS A 99 4.62 1.43 -15.28
C LYS A 99 3.65 1.35 -16.46
N ASP A 100 2.36 1.15 -16.18
CA ASP A 100 1.32 0.87 -17.18
C ASP A 100 1.77 -0.10 -18.28
N THR A 101 2.28 -1.27 -17.90
CA THR A 101 3.00 -2.14 -18.86
C THR A 101 2.10 -2.70 -19.96
N ASP A 102 0.78 -2.68 -19.77
CA ASP A 102 -0.21 -3.10 -20.76
C ASP A 102 -0.71 -1.95 -21.64
N ASN A 103 -0.15 -0.74 -21.46
CA ASN A 103 -0.66 0.49 -22.08
C ASN A 103 -2.17 0.68 -21.83
N SER A 104 -2.62 0.35 -20.62
CA SER A 104 -4.03 0.37 -20.25
C SER A 104 -4.59 1.78 -20.29
N TYR A 105 -3.77 2.80 -20.04
CA TYR A 105 -4.20 4.18 -20.09
C TYR A 105 -4.75 4.55 -21.47
N ASP A 106 -3.93 4.38 -22.51
CA ASP A 106 -4.31 4.71 -23.89
C ASP A 106 -5.33 3.72 -24.45
N ALA A 107 -5.17 2.43 -24.17
CA ALA A 107 -6.03 1.40 -24.74
C ALA A 107 -7.48 1.44 -24.21
N ILE A 108 -7.69 1.88 -22.97
CA ILE A 108 -9.02 2.00 -22.35
C ILE A 108 -9.59 3.41 -22.57
N GLY A 109 -8.74 4.44 -22.56
CA GLY A 109 -9.12 5.84 -22.66
C GLY A 109 -9.58 6.44 -21.32
N PHE A 110 -9.35 7.74 -21.17
CA PHE A 110 -9.52 8.48 -19.91
C PHE A 110 -10.92 8.36 -19.30
N ASP A 111 -11.99 8.58 -20.06
CA ASP A 111 -13.36 8.57 -19.52
C ASP A 111 -13.74 7.18 -18.98
N CYS A 112 -13.41 6.13 -19.74
CA CYS A 112 -13.67 4.75 -19.34
C CYS A 112 -12.82 4.34 -18.13
N LEU A 113 -11.58 4.82 -18.02
CA LEU A 113 -10.75 4.65 -16.83
C LEU A 113 -11.35 5.34 -15.61
N CYS A 114 -11.85 6.57 -15.77
CA CYS A 114 -12.52 7.28 -14.69
C CYS A 114 -13.74 6.48 -14.20
N ASP A 115 -14.50 5.85 -15.10
CA ASP A 115 -15.61 4.99 -14.72
C ASP A 115 -15.15 3.71 -14.00
N LEU A 116 -14.11 3.03 -14.52
CA LEU A 116 -13.57 1.80 -13.91
C LEU A 116 -12.94 2.04 -12.54
N LEU A 117 -12.28 3.18 -12.35
CA LEU A 117 -11.70 3.60 -11.09
C LEU A 117 -12.73 4.24 -10.16
N SER A 118 -13.98 4.41 -10.62
CA SER A 118 -15.05 5.08 -9.88
C SER A 118 -14.65 6.49 -9.42
N ILE A 119 -13.97 7.22 -10.31
CA ILE A 119 -13.63 8.63 -10.12
C ILE A 119 -14.90 9.46 -10.26
N ASN A 120 -15.19 10.25 -9.24
CA ASN A 120 -16.34 11.13 -9.19
C ASN A 120 -16.26 12.14 -10.35
N PRO A 121 -17.33 12.26 -11.17
CA PRO A 121 -17.36 13.21 -12.30
C PRO A 121 -16.95 14.64 -11.95
N VAL A 122 -17.20 15.10 -10.71
CA VAL A 122 -16.82 16.45 -10.26
C VAL A 122 -15.30 16.69 -10.27
N HIS A 123 -14.50 15.63 -10.09
CA HIS A 123 -13.04 15.73 -10.03
C HIS A 123 -12.39 15.64 -11.41
N ARG A 124 -13.07 15.03 -12.40
CA ARG A 124 -12.52 14.78 -13.74
C ARG A 124 -12.00 16.03 -14.46
N PRO A 125 -12.69 17.19 -14.44
CA PRO A 125 -12.21 18.39 -15.12
C PRO A 125 -10.95 19.00 -14.50
N ALA A 126 -10.70 18.73 -13.20
CA ALA A 126 -9.55 19.26 -12.47
C ALA A 126 -8.29 18.39 -12.61
N ILE A 127 -8.40 17.22 -13.24
CA ILE A 127 -7.26 16.32 -13.47
C ILE A 127 -6.33 16.96 -14.50
N GLN A 128 -5.13 17.30 -14.06
CA GLN A 128 -4.13 17.97 -14.87
C GLN A 128 -3.64 17.06 -16.01
N ASN A 129 -3.19 17.65 -17.13
CA ASN A 129 -2.79 16.89 -18.32
C ASN A 129 -1.54 16.02 -18.12
N ASP A 130 -0.68 16.37 -17.17
CA ASP A 130 0.49 15.60 -16.75
C ASP A 130 0.12 14.43 -15.81
N GLU A 131 -0.98 14.55 -15.07
CA GLU A 131 -1.56 13.46 -14.27
C GLU A 131 -2.43 12.47 -15.08
N ARG A 132 -2.58 12.72 -16.40
CA ARG A 132 -3.30 11.87 -17.36
C ARG A 132 -2.50 10.63 -17.75
N GLY A 133 -2.24 9.78 -16.76
CA GLY A 133 -1.69 8.44 -16.90
C GLY A 133 -2.25 7.53 -15.82
N LEU A 134 -2.15 6.20 -15.99
CA LEU A 134 -2.71 5.25 -15.03
C LEU A 134 -2.17 5.46 -13.61
N ALA A 135 -0.85 5.68 -13.49
CA ALA A 135 -0.19 6.00 -12.23
C ALA A 135 -0.59 7.38 -11.68
N GLY A 136 -0.78 8.37 -12.56
CA GLY A 136 -1.22 9.71 -12.18
C GLY A 136 -2.59 9.67 -11.49
N LEU A 137 -3.55 8.95 -12.08
CA LEU A 137 -4.89 8.79 -11.54
C LEU A 137 -4.92 8.00 -10.22
N ILE A 138 -4.21 6.87 -10.17
CA ILE A 138 -4.29 5.93 -9.04
C ILE A 138 -3.40 6.35 -7.87
N TYR A 139 -2.15 6.74 -8.14
CA TYR A 139 -1.12 6.87 -7.11
C TYR A 139 -0.84 8.33 -6.74
N VAL A 140 -0.69 9.21 -7.75
CA VAL A 140 -0.38 10.63 -7.53
C VAL A 140 -1.60 11.36 -7.00
N ALA A 141 -2.69 11.37 -7.79
CA ALA A 141 -3.93 12.06 -7.45
C ALA A 141 -4.83 11.25 -6.49
N ARG A 142 -4.56 9.95 -6.31
CA ARG A 142 -5.29 9.03 -5.39
C ARG A 142 -6.81 9.00 -5.63
N LEU A 143 -7.22 9.00 -6.89
CA LEU A 143 -8.63 9.20 -7.26
C LEU A 143 -9.48 7.91 -7.29
N GLU A 144 -8.89 6.73 -7.02
CA GLU A 144 -9.69 5.49 -7.00
C GLU A 144 -10.76 5.53 -5.90
N ASN A 145 -12.02 5.39 -6.30
CA ASN A 145 -13.20 5.59 -5.45
C ASN A 145 -13.20 6.97 -4.78
N SER A 146 -12.69 8.00 -5.48
CA SER A 146 -12.58 9.37 -4.97
C SER A 146 -13.88 9.76 -4.27
N PRO A 147 -13.83 10.13 -2.99
CA PRO A 147 -15.04 10.41 -2.23
C PRO A 147 -15.76 11.67 -2.74
N SER A 148 -17.01 11.84 -2.30
CA SER A 148 -17.77 13.08 -2.49
C SER A 148 -16.94 14.28 -1.97
N PRO A 149 -17.05 15.49 -2.55
CA PRO A 149 -16.36 16.70 -2.08
C PRO A 149 -16.55 17.07 -0.58
N GLN A 150 -17.36 16.31 0.18
CA GLN A 150 -17.60 16.46 1.61
C GLN A 150 -16.77 15.53 2.52
N SER A 151 -15.87 14.69 1.99
CA SER A 151 -14.96 13.91 2.83
C SER A 151 -13.64 14.65 3.05
N GLU A 152 -13.32 14.96 4.30
CA GLU A 152 -12.05 15.59 4.68
C GLU A 152 -10.88 14.59 4.79
N GLY A 153 -11.10 13.32 4.40
CA GLY A 153 -10.08 12.26 4.41
C GLY A 153 -9.05 12.46 3.30
N TRP A 154 -8.22 13.50 3.42
CA TRP A 154 -7.08 13.70 2.54
C TRP A 154 -6.12 12.49 2.70
N GLY A 155 -5.98 11.69 1.65
CA GLY A 155 -4.94 10.66 1.58
C GLY A 155 -5.32 9.23 1.99
N GLU A 156 -6.57 8.90 2.31
CA GLU A 156 -7.03 7.49 2.33
C GLU A 156 -7.19 7.00 0.88
N GLY A 157 -6.08 6.62 0.24
CA GLY A 157 -6.11 6.12 -1.13
C GLY A 157 -6.85 4.79 -1.26
N GLY A 158 -7.37 4.51 -2.46
CA GLY A 158 -8.05 3.26 -2.75
C GLY A 158 -7.15 2.01 -2.74
N PRO A 159 -7.72 0.80 -2.87
CA PRO A 159 -6.97 -0.45 -2.94
C PRO A 159 -5.79 -0.46 -3.92
N LEU A 160 -5.95 0.11 -5.12
CA LEU A 160 -4.87 0.20 -6.11
C LEU A 160 -3.76 1.15 -5.67
N PHE A 161 -4.10 2.26 -5.00
CA PHE A 161 -3.10 3.13 -4.37
C PHE A 161 -2.22 2.35 -3.39
N GLU A 162 -2.82 1.52 -2.53
CA GLU A 162 -2.08 0.68 -1.58
C GLU A 162 -1.10 -0.27 -2.27
N ALA A 163 -1.50 -0.88 -3.39
CA ALA A 163 -0.61 -1.73 -4.19
C ALA A 163 0.56 -0.93 -4.79
N CYS A 164 0.28 0.23 -5.39
CA CYS A 164 1.30 1.14 -5.92
C CYS A 164 2.25 1.63 -4.82
N PHE A 165 1.72 2.00 -3.65
CA PHE A 165 2.51 2.43 -2.51
C PHE A 165 3.43 1.32 -2.00
N MET A 166 2.94 0.08 -1.91
CA MET A 166 3.79 -1.07 -1.57
C MET A 166 4.90 -1.29 -2.58
N ALA A 167 4.61 -1.16 -3.87
CA ALA A 167 5.63 -1.27 -4.92
C ALA A 167 6.66 -0.14 -4.87
N MET A 168 6.24 1.09 -4.57
CA MET A 168 7.15 2.22 -4.40
C MET A 168 8.05 2.02 -3.18
N VAL A 169 7.51 1.59 -2.04
CA VAL A 169 8.30 1.30 -0.84
C VAL A 169 9.26 0.13 -1.08
N ASP A 170 8.85 -0.89 -1.82
CA ASP A 170 9.72 -1.99 -2.24
C ASP A 170 10.88 -1.47 -3.09
N TRP A 171 10.59 -0.67 -4.13
CA TRP A 171 11.60 -0.04 -4.97
C TRP A 171 12.58 0.79 -4.16
N ILE A 172 12.11 1.63 -3.24
CA ILE A 172 12.99 2.45 -2.39
C ILE A 172 13.96 1.60 -1.56
N LYS A 173 13.52 0.42 -1.10
CA LYS A 173 14.33 -0.48 -0.27
C LYS A 173 15.31 -1.31 -1.08
N THR A 174 15.02 -1.57 -2.34
CA THR A 174 15.79 -2.49 -3.19
C THR A 174 16.47 -1.79 -4.36
N ALA A 175 16.31 -0.47 -4.49
CA ALA A 175 16.94 0.32 -5.53
C ALA A 175 18.47 0.18 -5.42
N PRO A 176 19.17 -0.01 -6.55
CA PRO A 176 20.62 0.09 -6.59
C PRO A 176 21.12 1.40 -5.98
N GLU A 177 22.31 1.36 -5.41
CA GLU A 177 22.96 2.56 -4.87
C GLU A 177 23.17 3.58 -6.00
N GLY A 178 22.65 4.80 -5.82
CA GLY A 178 22.68 5.86 -6.83
C GLY A 178 21.43 6.00 -7.71
N ASP A 179 20.49 5.04 -7.68
CA ASP A 179 19.22 5.14 -8.42
C ASP A 179 18.15 5.95 -7.67
N LEU A 180 18.31 6.14 -6.37
CA LEU A 180 17.43 7.01 -5.60
C LEU A 180 17.77 8.48 -5.87
N PRO A 181 16.76 9.33 -6.13
CA PRO A 181 17.00 10.75 -6.36
C PRO A 181 17.62 11.39 -5.12
N ASP A 182 18.63 12.24 -5.31
CA ASP A 182 19.15 13.07 -4.23
C ASP A 182 18.08 14.10 -3.82
N LEU A 183 17.46 13.89 -2.68
CA LEU A 183 16.40 14.75 -2.18
C LEU A 183 16.93 16.07 -1.58
N PHE A 184 18.24 16.18 -1.32
CA PHE A 184 18.90 17.31 -0.65
C PHE A 184 19.83 18.12 -1.57
N GLY A 185 20.13 17.60 -2.76
CA GLY A 185 20.92 18.28 -3.77
C GLY A 185 20.28 19.57 -4.32
N PRO A 186 21.04 20.35 -5.11
CA PRO A 186 20.54 21.59 -5.71
C PRO A 186 19.30 21.35 -6.59
N GLY A 187 18.22 22.11 -6.36
CA GLY A 187 16.96 21.98 -7.10
C GLY A 187 16.02 20.88 -6.61
N SER A 188 16.43 20.14 -5.57
CA SER A 188 15.63 19.08 -4.97
C SER A 188 14.65 19.60 -3.91
N PRO A 189 13.63 18.82 -3.51
CA PRO A 189 12.59 19.25 -2.57
C PRO A 189 13.10 19.70 -1.20
N PHE A 190 14.25 19.17 -0.75
CA PHE A 190 14.88 19.54 0.52
C PHE A 190 16.23 20.25 0.32
N ALA A 191 16.42 20.91 -0.81
CA ALA A 191 17.63 21.70 -1.06
C ALA A 191 17.83 22.75 0.04
N GLY A 192 19.05 22.81 0.60
CA GLY A 192 19.43 23.78 1.63
C GLY A 192 18.93 23.48 3.04
N VAL A 193 18.28 22.33 3.26
CA VAL A 193 17.93 21.85 4.59
C VAL A 193 19.19 21.34 5.30
N GLU A 194 19.39 21.75 6.55
CA GLU A 194 20.49 21.27 7.37
C GLU A 194 20.25 19.79 7.75
N VAL A 195 21.13 18.91 7.28
CA VAL A 195 21.04 17.47 7.56
C VAL A 195 21.58 17.20 8.97
N VAL A 196 20.68 17.03 9.92
CA VAL A 196 21.04 16.62 11.28
C VAL A 196 21.27 15.11 11.29
N GLN A 197 22.53 14.71 11.50
CA GLN A 197 22.87 13.31 11.74
C GLN A 197 22.40 12.91 13.13
N VAL A 198 21.26 12.22 13.21
CA VAL A 198 20.79 11.65 14.48
C VAL A 198 21.63 10.42 14.79
N ASN A 199 22.46 10.50 15.82
CA ASN A 199 23.20 9.35 16.30
C ASN A 199 22.22 8.46 17.10
N PRO A 200 21.86 7.25 16.62
CA PRO A 200 20.76 6.46 17.18
C PRO A 200 21.01 5.96 18.61
N TRP A 201 22.19 6.23 19.17
CA TRP A 201 22.58 5.84 20.52
C TRP A 201 22.62 7.00 21.53
N THR A 202 22.52 8.26 21.10
CA THR A 202 22.59 9.42 22.01
C THR A 202 21.25 10.10 22.25
N ASP A 203 20.29 10.02 21.32
CA ASP A 203 19.03 10.78 21.40
C ASP A 203 17.82 9.93 21.83
N SER A 204 17.99 9.18 22.94
CA SER A 204 16.86 8.49 23.60
C SER A 204 16.12 9.38 24.62
N THR A 205 16.52 10.64 24.77
CA THR A 205 15.74 11.66 25.46
C THR A 205 15.25 12.66 24.43
N GLY A 206 13.97 12.57 24.06
CA GLY A 206 13.32 13.56 23.20
C GLY A 206 13.45 14.98 23.78
N PRO A 207 13.21 16.02 22.95
CA PRO A 207 13.33 17.40 23.42
C PRO A 207 12.39 17.65 24.59
N SER A 208 12.98 18.07 25.72
CA SER A 208 12.28 18.61 26.87
C SER A 208 11.37 19.75 26.42
N SER A 209 10.15 19.77 26.95
CA SER A 209 9.06 20.70 26.64
C SER A 209 9.30 22.16 27.10
N GLU A 210 10.52 22.66 27.03
CA GLU A 210 10.90 24.02 27.43
C GLU A 210 11.50 24.77 26.24
N THR A 211 10.66 25.14 25.28
CA THR A 211 10.83 26.34 24.43
C THR A 211 9.60 26.51 23.54
N LEU A 212 8.48 26.83 24.18
CA LEU A 212 7.39 27.57 23.55
C LEU A 212 7.11 28.78 24.45
N GLN A 213 7.76 29.89 24.13
CA GLN A 213 7.26 31.24 24.38
C GLN A 213 7.28 31.98 23.05
#